data_AF-A0A0E3PTT6-F1
#
_entry.id   AF-A0A0E3PTT6-F1
#
_cell.length_a   1.000
_cell.length_b   1.000
_cell.length_c   1.000
_cell.angle_alpha   90.00
_cell.angle_beta   90.00
_cell.angle_gamma   90.00
#
_symmetry.space_group_name_H-M   'P 1'
#
loop_
_entity.id
_entity.type
_entity.pdbx_description
1 polymer ?
#
loop_
_entity_poly.entity_id
_entity_poly.type
_entity_poly.pdbx_seq_one_letter_code
_entity_poly.pdbx_strand_id
1 'polypeptide(L)'
;MFSGLFDSICKRVEEIEIPLKEMTIVFDRGMDSTDNIKQVLDKMHVVGALPSSICKDLYQIPLPDYEEEWENGKKNKVKAHLIKGTWYEKEFLLGMGKTVAFTDKEEFTTKEIVEMYDSRNMIEDDMKWLKDKLLIPIKPVYARKGKDKISCVSLCNGALLYNYLLHLIDDQELTIQMLSSNLEKIRMGLVNNRKGEKSAEFVVEEMNKETAEIFAKLQLGKYIPS
;
A
#
# COMPACT_ATOMS: atom_id res chain seq x y z
N MET A 1 -16.48 -10.52 9.87
CA MET A 1 -16.82 -9.27 9.12
C MET A 1 -16.00 -9.12 7.83
N PHE A 2 -14.92 -9.90 7.61
CA PHE A 2 -14.08 -9.84 6.41
C PHE A 2 -14.12 -11.08 5.50
N SER A 3 -14.87 -12.13 5.84
CA SER A 3 -14.80 -13.41 5.10
C SER A 3 -15.17 -13.28 3.62
N GLY A 4 -16.24 -12.54 3.29
CA GLY A 4 -16.62 -12.31 1.89
C GLY A 4 -15.65 -11.42 1.10
N LEU A 5 -14.79 -10.65 1.78
CA LEU A 5 -13.81 -9.79 1.12
C LEU A 5 -12.66 -10.62 0.55
N PHE A 6 -12.08 -11.52 1.35
CA PHE A 6 -10.98 -12.37 0.92
C PHE A 6 -11.38 -13.28 -0.23
N ASP A 7 -12.57 -13.88 -0.18
CA ASP A 7 -13.09 -14.69 -1.28
C ASP A 7 -13.27 -13.88 -2.57
N SER A 8 -13.76 -12.64 -2.46
CA SER A 8 -13.90 -11.74 -3.62
C SER A 8 -12.55 -11.34 -4.21
N ILE A 9 -11.53 -11.11 -3.37
CA ILE A 9 -10.17 -10.80 -3.83
C ILE A 9 -9.55 -12.01 -4.51
N CYS A 10 -9.59 -13.19 -3.87
CA CYS A 10 -9.07 -14.43 -4.44
C CYS A 10 -9.69 -14.71 -5.82
N LYS A 11 -11.01 -14.62 -5.92
CA LYS A 11 -11.73 -14.84 -7.19
C LYS A 11 -11.26 -13.90 -8.30
N ARG A 12 -11.11 -12.60 -7.99
CA ARG A 12 -10.66 -11.61 -8.98
C ARG A 12 -9.22 -11.84 -9.43
N VAL A 13 -8.37 -12.29 -8.53
CA VAL A 13 -6.97 -12.61 -8.83
C VAL A 13 -6.87 -13.87 -9.70
N GLU A 14 -7.70 -14.88 -9.42
CA GLU A 14 -7.82 -16.07 -10.27
C GLU A 14 -8.37 -15.73 -11.67
N GLU A 15 -9.34 -14.80 -11.76
CA GLU A 15 -9.92 -14.33 -13.03
C GLU A 15 -8.90 -13.64 -13.95
N ILE A 16 -7.80 -13.11 -13.40
CA ILE A 16 -6.68 -12.54 -14.15
C ILE A 16 -5.49 -13.51 -14.27
N GLU A 17 -5.73 -14.81 -14.04
CA GLU A 17 -4.80 -15.92 -14.23
C GLU A 17 -3.53 -15.87 -13.35
N ILE A 18 -3.58 -15.19 -12.20
CA ILE A 18 -2.47 -15.16 -11.24
C ILE A 18 -2.63 -16.31 -10.23
N PRO A 19 -1.61 -17.18 -10.05
CA PRO A 19 -1.69 -18.30 -9.12
C PRO A 19 -1.66 -17.81 -7.66
N LEU A 20 -2.76 -18.01 -6.93
CA LEU A 20 -2.88 -17.56 -5.53
C LEU A 20 -1.81 -18.16 -4.60
N LYS A 21 -1.38 -19.40 -4.87
CA LYS A 21 -0.37 -20.10 -4.06
C LYS A 21 0.99 -19.41 -4.06
N GLU A 22 1.29 -18.58 -5.05
CA GLU A 22 2.55 -17.84 -5.11
C GLU A 22 2.45 -16.48 -4.39
N MET A 23 1.23 -16.07 -4.02
CA MET A 23 0.99 -14.79 -3.35
C MET A 23 1.18 -14.89 -1.85
N THR A 24 1.67 -13.79 -1.27
CA THR A 24 1.80 -13.61 0.17
C THR A 24 0.96 -12.40 0.60
N ILE A 25 0.01 -12.60 1.50
CA ILE A 25 -0.76 -11.51 2.10
C ILE A 25 -0.06 -11.01 3.36
N VAL A 26 0.14 -9.69 3.43
CA VAL A 26 0.68 -9.03 4.63
C VAL A 26 -0.46 -8.49 5.51
N PHE A 27 -0.61 -9.02 6.71
CA PHE A 27 -1.62 -8.59 7.69
C PHE A 27 -1.08 -7.49 8.59
N ASP A 28 -1.89 -6.45 8.79
CA ASP A 28 -1.66 -5.48 9.87
C ASP A 28 -2.01 -6.07 11.23
N ARG A 29 -1.31 -5.59 12.26
CA ARG A 29 -1.58 -5.93 13.65
C ARG A 29 -3.01 -5.47 13.99
N GLY A 30 -3.88 -6.43 14.32
CA GLY A 30 -5.31 -6.20 14.56
C GLY A 30 -6.24 -6.68 13.43
N MET A 31 -5.69 -7.06 12.27
CA MET A 31 -6.42 -7.79 11.21
C MET A 31 -6.10 -9.29 11.21
N ASP A 32 -5.17 -9.71 12.06
CA ASP A 32 -4.58 -11.03 12.21
C ASP A 32 -5.40 -11.98 13.12
N SER A 33 -6.73 -11.88 13.07
CA SER A 33 -7.59 -12.82 13.79
C SER A 33 -7.41 -14.23 13.24
N THR A 34 -7.51 -15.24 14.12
CA THR A 34 -7.37 -16.65 13.75
C THR A 34 -8.29 -17.04 12.59
N ASP A 35 -9.52 -16.52 12.56
CA ASP A 35 -10.48 -16.79 11.49
C ASP A 35 -10.06 -16.22 10.13
N ASN A 36 -9.43 -15.03 10.11
CA ASN A 36 -8.95 -14.41 8.87
C ASN A 36 -7.74 -15.16 8.33
N ILE A 37 -6.80 -15.53 9.22
CA ILE A 37 -5.58 -16.24 8.83
C ILE A 37 -5.90 -17.63 8.29
N LYS A 38 -6.79 -18.38 8.95
CA LYS A 38 -7.24 -19.71 8.47
C LYS A 38 -7.84 -19.64 7.07
N GLN A 39 -8.64 -18.62 6.77
CA GLN A 39 -9.24 -18.46 5.44
C GLN A 39 -8.22 -18.18 4.33
N VAL A 40 -7.10 -17.53 4.68
CA VAL A 40 -6.06 -17.18 3.70
C VAL A 40 -5.04 -18.29 3.54
N LEU A 41 -4.63 -18.96 4.62
CA LEU A 41 -3.63 -20.04 4.60
C LEU A 41 -3.98 -21.20 3.67
N ASP A 42 -5.28 -21.46 3.44
CA ASP A 42 -5.72 -22.50 2.52
C ASP A 42 -5.44 -22.16 1.04
N LYS A 43 -5.23 -20.88 0.71
CA LYS A 43 -5.16 -20.36 -0.66
C LYS A 43 -3.84 -19.64 -0.98
N MET A 44 -3.22 -19.01 0.02
CA MET A 44 -2.08 -18.09 -0.11
C MET A 44 -1.17 -18.18 1.11
N HIS A 45 0.03 -17.64 0.98
CA HIS A 45 0.95 -17.44 2.10
C HIS A 45 0.58 -16.19 2.90
N VAL A 46 1.06 -16.13 4.15
CA VAL A 46 0.78 -15.08 5.10
C VAL A 46 2.07 -14.56 5.73
N VAL A 47 2.14 -13.24 5.86
CA VAL A 47 3.07 -12.56 6.77
C VAL A 47 2.24 -11.62 7.63
N GLY A 48 2.49 -11.56 8.93
CA GLY A 48 1.75 -10.67 9.83
C GLY A 48 2.49 -10.39 11.11
N ALA A 49 1.90 -9.58 11.99
CA ALA A 49 2.44 -9.36 13.33
C ALA A 49 1.48 -9.84 14.41
N LEU A 50 2.00 -10.66 15.32
CA LEU A 50 1.25 -11.15 16.47
C LEU A 50 1.07 -10.03 17.52
N PRO A 51 -0.12 -9.90 18.13
CA PRO A 51 -0.31 -9.03 19.28
C PRO A 51 0.44 -9.60 20.49
N SER A 52 0.93 -8.70 21.34
CA SER A 52 1.66 -9.07 22.57
C SER A 52 0.87 -9.96 23.52
N SER A 53 -0.46 -9.98 23.39
CA SER A 53 -1.35 -10.85 24.15
C SER A 53 -1.22 -12.33 23.84
N ILE A 54 -0.75 -12.68 22.64
CA ILE A 54 -0.62 -14.05 22.16
C ILE A 54 0.81 -14.57 22.37
N CYS A 55 1.81 -13.68 22.34
CA CYS A 55 3.23 -14.04 22.32
C CYS A 55 4.02 -13.35 23.43
N LYS A 56 3.49 -13.32 24.66
CA LYS A 56 4.11 -12.64 25.81
C LYS A 56 5.57 -13.03 26.03
N ASP A 57 5.87 -14.31 25.95
CA ASP A 57 7.20 -14.85 26.24
C ASP A 57 8.22 -14.34 25.21
N LEU A 58 7.79 -14.18 23.96
CA LEU A 58 8.65 -13.62 22.90
C LEU A 58 9.00 -12.16 23.16
N TYR A 59 8.10 -11.39 23.79
CA TYR A 59 8.39 -10.02 24.21
C TYR A 59 9.38 -9.94 25.38
N GLN A 60 9.60 -11.03 26.13
CA GLN A 60 10.55 -11.08 27.24
C GLN A 60 11.98 -11.43 26.80
N ILE A 61 12.19 -11.85 25.55
CA ILE A 61 13.52 -12.19 25.03
C ILE A 61 14.44 -10.95 25.12
N PRO A 62 15.57 -11.03 25.82
CA PRO A 62 16.45 -9.89 26.02
C PRO A 62 17.20 -9.55 24.73
N LEU A 63 17.53 -8.26 24.53
CA LEU A 63 18.21 -7.77 23.33
C LEU A 63 19.54 -8.49 22.98
N PRO A 64 20.36 -8.97 23.93
CA PRO A 64 21.56 -9.74 23.62
C PRO A 64 21.31 -11.05 22.87
N ASP A 65 20.10 -11.62 22.95
CA ASP A 65 19.76 -12.87 22.28
C ASP A 65 19.40 -12.64 20.80
N TYR A 66 19.35 -11.39 20.33
CA TYR A 66 19.07 -11.06 18.95
C TYR A 66 20.35 -11.21 18.12
N GLU A 67 20.46 -12.36 17.45
CA GLU A 67 21.66 -12.80 16.72
C GLU A 67 21.88 -12.05 15.40
N GLU A 68 20.81 -11.51 14.81
CA GLU A 68 20.86 -10.84 13.51
C GLU A 68 20.73 -9.32 13.67
N GLU A 69 21.57 -8.56 12.97
CA GLU A 69 21.50 -7.10 12.89
C GLU A 69 21.77 -6.62 11.46
N TRP A 70 20.94 -5.70 10.95
CA TRP A 70 21.14 -5.05 9.66
C TRP A 70 20.55 -3.63 9.64
N GLU A 71 20.82 -2.88 8.57
CA GLU A 71 20.20 -1.58 8.30
C GLU A 71 19.07 -1.75 7.28
N ASN A 72 17.86 -1.23 7.59
CA ASN A 72 16.73 -1.27 6.67
C ASN A 72 16.77 -0.14 5.63
N GLY A 73 15.88 -0.16 4.64
CA GLY A 73 15.80 0.88 3.60
C GLY A 73 15.58 2.31 4.11
N LYS A 74 15.10 2.48 5.36
CA LYS A 74 14.94 3.77 6.05
C LYS A 74 16.16 4.13 6.93
N LYS A 75 17.28 3.43 6.79
CA LYS A 75 18.52 3.58 7.58
C LYS A 75 18.38 3.34 9.08
N ASN A 76 17.37 2.57 9.49
CA ASN A 76 17.21 2.16 10.88
C ASN A 76 17.94 0.85 11.11
N LYS A 77 18.59 0.75 12.27
CA LYS A 77 19.16 -0.51 12.74
C LYS A 77 18.04 -1.45 13.18
N VAL A 78 17.97 -2.60 12.56
CA VAL A 78 17.05 -3.68 12.89
C VAL A 78 17.84 -4.80 13.55
N LYS A 79 17.36 -5.27 14.69
CA LYS A 79 17.84 -6.50 15.33
C LYS A 79 16.73 -7.53 15.26
N ALA A 80 17.04 -8.79 14.98
CA ALA A 80 16.06 -9.86 14.94
C ALA A 80 16.51 -11.13 15.67
N HIS A 81 15.51 -11.90 16.12
CA HIS A 81 15.66 -13.21 16.72
C HIS A 81 14.56 -14.11 16.14
N LEU A 82 14.94 -15.19 15.46
CA LEU A 82 14.01 -16.08 14.77
C LEU A 82 13.59 -17.24 15.67
N ILE A 83 12.28 -17.46 15.81
CA ILE A 83 11.72 -18.58 16.58
C ILE A 83 10.64 -19.26 15.74
N LYS A 84 10.69 -20.60 15.70
CA LYS A 84 9.62 -21.44 15.14
C LYS A 84 8.65 -21.87 16.25
N GLY A 85 7.34 -21.77 16.03
CA GLY A 85 6.34 -22.16 17.02
C GLY A 85 4.90 -22.01 16.54
N THR A 86 3.94 -22.45 17.38
CA THR A 86 2.49 -22.34 17.16
C THR A 86 1.87 -21.45 18.22
N TRP A 87 1.00 -20.52 17.82
CA TRP A 87 0.49 -19.45 18.69
C TRP A 87 -1.05 -19.38 18.61
N TYR A 88 -1.81 -19.11 19.70
CA TYR A 88 -3.24 -18.64 19.78
C TYR A 88 -3.99 -18.88 21.14
N GLU A 89 -3.33 -18.98 22.32
CA GLU A 89 -4.04 -19.15 23.63
C GLU A 89 -3.74 -17.99 24.64
N LYS A 90 -4.78 -17.46 25.33
CA LYS A 90 -4.88 -16.17 26.12
C LYS A 90 -4.21 -16.22 27.53
N GLU A 91 -3.89 -15.15 28.32
CA GLU A 91 -4.27 -13.71 28.50
C GLU A 91 -3.04 -12.75 28.70
N PHE A 92 -3.24 -11.44 29.02
CA PHE A 92 -2.49 -10.19 28.63
C PHE A 92 -1.44 -9.57 29.59
N LEU A 93 -0.42 -8.87 29.01
CA LEU A 93 0.45 -7.81 29.57
C LEU A 93 1.06 -7.00 28.39
N LEU A 94 1.41 -5.73 28.61
CA LEU A 94 1.86 -4.77 27.59
C LEU A 94 3.39 -4.78 27.43
N GLY A 95 3.90 -5.00 26.21
CA GLY A 95 5.31 -4.81 25.85
C GLY A 95 5.44 -3.70 24.82
N MET A 96 6.09 -2.59 25.16
CA MET A 96 6.34 -1.47 24.23
C MET A 96 7.56 -1.75 23.34
N GLY A 97 7.47 -1.36 22.06
CA GLY A 97 8.63 -1.23 21.16
C GLY A 97 9.10 -2.50 20.43
N LYS A 98 8.63 -3.70 20.81
CA LYS A 98 8.91 -4.94 20.07
C LYS A 98 7.77 -5.30 19.12
N THR A 99 8.12 -5.90 17.99
CA THR A 99 7.16 -6.47 17.02
C THR A 99 7.54 -7.92 16.79
N VAL A 100 6.57 -8.82 16.98
CA VAL A 100 6.72 -10.23 16.62
C VAL A 100 6.06 -10.42 15.27
N ALA A 101 6.86 -10.66 14.23
CA ALA A 101 6.37 -11.03 12.91
C ALA A 101 6.27 -12.57 12.81
N PHE A 102 5.33 -13.07 12.00
CA PHE A 102 5.17 -14.50 11.73
C PHE A 102 4.90 -14.74 10.25
N THR A 103 5.25 -15.94 9.76
CA THR A 103 4.94 -16.41 8.41
C THR A 103 4.81 -17.93 8.36
N ASP A 104 4.10 -18.44 7.36
CA ASP A 104 4.05 -19.86 6.99
C ASP A 104 5.16 -20.27 6.01
N LYS A 105 5.91 -19.30 5.47
CA LYS A 105 7.04 -19.54 4.55
C LYS A 105 8.30 -19.94 5.31
N GLU A 106 8.58 -21.23 5.37
CA GLU A 106 9.77 -21.76 6.04
C GLU A 106 11.08 -21.43 5.31
N GLU A 107 11.01 -21.10 4.02
CA GLU A 107 12.14 -20.77 3.18
C GLU A 107 12.66 -19.33 3.32
N PHE A 108 11.88 -18.44 3.94
CA PHE A 108 12.26 -17.04 4.09
C PHE A 108 13.35 -16.86 5.14
N THR A 109 14.34 -16.03 4.81
CA THR A 109 15.31 -15.52 5.77
C THR A 109 14.65 -14.53 6.74
N THR A 110 15.21 -14.37 7.94
CA THR A 110 14.71 -13.43 8.94
C THR A 110 14.58 -12.00 8.39
N LYS A 111 15.54 -11.58 7.56
CA LYS A 111 15.52 -10.30 6.87
C LYS A 111 14.32 -10.18 5.91
N GLU A 112 14.08 -11.19 5.07
CA GLU A 112 12.95 -11.19 4.12
C GLU A 112 11.60 -11.14 4.84
N ILE A 113 11.45 -11.84 5.98
CA ILE A 113 10.22 -11.78 6.80
C ILE A 113 9.96 -10.35 7.26
N VAL A 114 10.97 -9.68 7.80
CA VAL A 114 10.85 -8.31 8.30
C VAL A 114 10.61 -7.33 7.15
N GLU A 115 11.35 -7.42 6.05
CA GLU A 115 11.17 -6.55 4.88
C GLU A 115 9.79 -6.74 4.24
N MET A 116 9.30 -7.98 4.15
CA MET A 116 7.96 -8.29 3.66
C MET A 116 6.89 -7.69 4.58
N TYR A 117 7.02 -7.83 5.90
CA TYR A 117 6.08 -7.21 6.85
C TYR A 117 6.13 -5.67 6.77
N ASP A 118 7.32 -5.09 6.69
CA ASP A 118 7.53 -3.64 6.60
C ASP A 118 7.05 -3.06 5.27
N SER A 119 6.94 -3.86 4.19
CA SER A 119 6.43 -3.42 2.88
C SER A 119 5.01 -2.86 2.96
N ARG A 120 4.22 -3.29 3.95
CA ARG A 120 2.89 -2.74 4.23
C ARG A 120 2.94 -1.23 4.48
N ASN A 121 4.04 -0.71 5.04
CA ASN A 121 4.20 0.72 5.28
C ASN A 121 4.10 1.55 4.01
N MET A 122 4.38 0.97 2.82
CA MET A 122 4.24 1.66 1.54
C MET A 122 2.78 2.09 1.31
N ILE A 123 1.82 1.20 1.60
CA ILE A 123 0.38 1.51 1.52
C ILE A 123 0.01 2.57 2.56
N GLU A 124 0.56 2.49 3.77
CA GLU A 124 0.31 3.51 4.80
C GLU A 124 0.84 4.88 4.41
N ASP A 125 2.04 4.94 3.81
CA ASP A 125 2.70 6.16 3.39
C ASP A 125 1.97 6.79 2.17
N ASP A 126 1.53 5.98 1.20
CA ASP A 126 0.67 6.41 0.10
C ASP A 126 -0.68 6.96 0.60
N MET A 127 -1.29 6.29 1.57
CA MET A 127 -2.55 6.73 2.18
C MET A 127 -2.39 8.00 3.01
N LYS A 128 -1.27 8.19 3.72
CA LYS A 128 -0.95 9.46 4.40
C LYS A 128 -0.80 10.57 3.38
N TRP A 129 -0.02 10.35 2.33
CA TRP A 129 0.20 11.34 1.28
C TRP A 129 -1.11 11.74 0.57
N LEU A 130 -1.97 10.78 0.24
CA LEU A 130 -3.29 11.06 -0.36
C LEU A 130 -4.18 11.91 0.55
N LYS A 131 -4.16 11.68 1.87
CA LYS A 131 -4.92 12.48 2.84
C LYS A 131 -4.46 13.93 2.86
N ASP A 132 -3.16 14.17 2.71
CA ASP A 132 -2.57 15.51 2.74
C ASP A 132 -2.86 16.31 1.45
N LYS A 133 -3.04 15.62 0.32
CA LYS A 133 -3.22 16.23 -1.00
C LYS A 133 -4.66 16.45 -1.43
N LEU A 134 -5.64 15.82 -0.79
CA LEU A 134 -7.05 16.08 -1.07
C LEU A 134 -7.47 17.45 -0.52
N LEU A 135 -8.08 18.28 -1.38
CA LEU A 135 -8.63 19.61 -1.05
C LEU A 135 -9.61 19.59 0.15
N ILE A 136 -10.19 18.44 0.43
CA ILE A 136 -10.88 18.15 1.69
C ILE A 136 -9.97 17.18 2.45
N PRO A 137 -9.28 17.61 3.53
CA PRO A 137 -8.52 16.70 4.37
C PRO A 137 -9.49 15.69 4.98
N ILE A 138 -9.58 14.52 4.35
CA ILE A 138 -10.32 13.39 4.88
C ILE A 138 -9.47 12.86 6.03
N LYS A 139 -9.72 13.37 7.23
CA LYS A 139 -9.14 12.76 8.44
C LYS A 139 -9.52 11.28 8.44
N PRO A 140 -8.59 10.36 8.76
CA PRO A 140 -8.95 8.98 9.05
C PRO A 140 -9.82 9.01 10.30
N VAL A 141 -11.13 9.03 10.11
CA VAL A 141 -12.08 8.89 11.21
C VAL A 141 -12.02 7.42 11.59
N TYR A 142 -11.40 7.14 12.74
CA TYR A 142 -11.21 5.80 13.28
C TYR A 142 -12.51 5.00 13.17
N ALA A 143 -12.52 4.02 12.26
CA ALA A 143 -13.70 3.28 11.87
C ALA A 143 -14.10 2.29 12.97
N ARG A 144 -14.84 2.77 13.97
CA ARG A 144 -15.51 1.90 14.95
C ARG A 144 -17.02 1.85 14.75
N LYS A 145 -17.68 2.82 14.08
CA LYS A 145 -19.13 2.76 13.78
C LYS A 145 -19.58 3.59 12.55
N GLY A 146 -19.90 2.89 11.46
CA GLY A 146 -21.10 3.14 10.63
C GLY A 146 -21.09 4.27 9.59
N LYS A 147 -20.41 5.42 9.79
CA LYS A 147 -20.37 6.53 8.80
C LYS A 147 -19.01 6.74 8.13
N ASP A 148 -17.99 6.02 8.59
CA ASP A 148 -16.57 6.27 8.27
C ASP A 148 -16.06 5.52 7.03
N LYS A 149 -16.92 4.72 6.38
CA LYS A 149 -16.53 3.87 5.24
C LYS A 149 -16.37 4.64 3.93
N ILE A 150 -17.17 5.68 3.70
CA ILE A 150 -17.21 6.41 2.42
C ILE A 150 -15.87 7.09 2.14
N SER A 151 -15.25 7.65 3.18
CA SER A 151 -14.05 8.45 3.06
C SER A 151 -12.78 7.60 2.88
N CYS A 152 -12.74 6.41 3.48
CA CYS A 152 -11.73 5.39 3.22
C CYS A 152 -11.83 4.84 1.79
N VAL A 153 -13.04 4.58 1.29
CA VAL A 153 -13.26 4.09 -0.09
C VAL A 153 -12.80 5.12 -1.13
N SER A 154 -13.05 6.42 -0.94
CA SER A 154 -12.55 7.45 -1.87
C SER A 154 -11.03 7.54 -1.91
N LEU A 155 -10.35 7.37 -0.78
CA LEU A 155 -8.88 7.36 -0.71
C LEU A 155 -8.32 6.12 -1.42
N CYS A 156 -8.90 4.94 -1.19
CA CYS A 156 -8.50 3.71 -1.88
C CYS A 156 -8.69 3.81 -3.39
N ASN A 157 -9.79 4.39 -3.87
CA ASN A 157 -10.01 4.60 -5.31
C ASN A 157 -8.96 5.56 -5.91
N GLY A 158 -8.57 6.61 -5.17
CA GLY A 158 -7.48 7.50 -5.57
C GLY A 158 -6.14 6.76 -5.68
N ALA A 159 -5.78 5.96 -4.66
CA ALA A 159 -4.57 5.14 -4.68
C ALA A 159 -4.56 4.14 -5.85
N LEU A 160 -5.69 3.47 -6.09
CA LEU A 160 -5.85 2.53 -7.20
C LEU A 160 -5.71 3.22 -8.56
N LEU A 161 -6.29 4.42 -8.71
CA LEU A 161 -6.15 5.20 -9.93
C LEU A 161 -4.68 5.56 -10.18
N TYR A 162 -3.96 6.07 -9.18
CA TYR A 162 -2.54 6.39 -9.34
C TYR A 162 -1.70 5.16 -9.66
N ASN A 163 -1.93 4.03 -9.00
CA ASN A 163 -1.25 2.77 -9.32
C ASN A 163 -1.57 2.27 -10.74
N TYR A 164 -2.82 2.43 -11.18
CA TYR A 164 -3.20 2.11 -12.55
C TYR A 164 -2.51 3.02 -13.58
N LEU A 165 -2.40 4.32 -13.30
CA LEU A 165 -1.67 5.25 -14.16
C LEU A 165 -0.18 4.91 -14.21
N LEU A 166 0.45 4.55 -13.09
CA LEU A 166 1.84 4.08 -13.07
C LEU A 166 2.01 2.80 -13.91
N HIS A 167 1.08 1.85 -13.80
CA HIS A 167 1.09 0.65 -14.61
C HIS A 167 0.97 0.95 -16.12
N LEU A 168 0.13 1.92 -16.52
CA LEU A 168 0.03 2.35 -17.92
C LEU A 168 1.29 3.06 -18.44
N ILE A 169 2.02 3.73 -17.56
CA ILE A 169 3.27 4.42 -17.89
C ILE A 169 4.43 3.41 -18.02
N ASP A 170 4.33 2.29 -17.29
CA ASP A 170 5.30 1.19 -17.25
C ASP A 170 6.73 1.70 -16.95
N ASP A 171 6.85 2.44 -15.85
CA ASP A 171 8.11 2.98 -15.36
C ASP A 171 8.29 2.65 -13.87
N GLN A 172 9.30 1.84 -13.56
CA GLN A 172 9.54 1.33 -12.21
C GLN A 172 10.14 2.38 -11.25
N GLU A 173 10.74 3.44 -11.78
CA GLU A 173 11.31 4.53 -10.97
C GLU A 173 10.28 5.60 -10.63
N LEU A 174 9.13 5.61 -11.34
CA LEU A 174 8.10 6.61 -11.15
C LEU A 174 7.22 6.28 -9.94
N THR A 175 7.31 7.14 -8.91
CA THR A 175 6.46 7.03 -7.72
C THR A 175 5.12 7.76 -7.90
N ILE A 176 4.13 7.46 -7.06
CA ILE A 176 2.83 8.17 -7.03
C ILE A 176 3.04 9.68 -6.84
N GLN A 177 3.98 10.07 -5.99
CA GLN A 177 4.30 11.46 -5.68
C GLN A 177 4.90 12.19 -6.89
N MET A 178 5.82 11.54 -7.61
CA MET A 178 6.40 12.08 -8.84
C MET A 178 5.35 12.20 -9.95
N LEU A 179 4.53 11.17 -10.14
CA LEU A 179 3.42 11.19 -11.10
C LEU A 179 2.46 12.35 -10.79
N SER A 180 2.01 12.48 -9.54
CA SER A 180 1.14 13.58 -9.13
C SER A 180 1.77 14.95 -9.37
N SER A 181 3.05 15.13 -9.05
CA SER A 181 3.73 16.41 -9.27
C SER A 181 3.81 16.77 -10.75
N ASN A 182 4.00 15.80 -11.64
CA ASN A 182 3.98 16.02 -13.08
C ASN A 182 2.56 16.33 -13.59
N LEU A 183 1.54 15.60 -13.13
CA LEU A 183 0.15 15.86 -13.50
C LEU A 183 -0.32 17.26 -13.04
N GLU A 184 0.08 17.73 -11.85
CA GLU A 184 -0.19 19.09 -11.34
C GLU A 184 0.42 20.20 -12.23
N LYS A 185 1.50 19.90 -12.98
CA LYS A 185 2.18 20.88 -13.86
C LYS A 185 1.50 21.01 -15.23
N ILE A 186 0.63 20.09 -15.60
CA ILE A 186 -0.10 20.15 -16.88
C ILE A 186 -1.13 21.28 -16.78
N ARG A 187 -0.95 22.33 -17.59
CA ARG A 187 -1.85 23.47 -17.64
C ARG A 187 -2.47 23.61 -19.02
N MET A 188 -3.73 24.01 -19.05
CA MET A 188 -4.47 24.26 -20.28
C MET A 188 -4.94 25.72 -20.29
N GLY A 189 -4.60 26.44 -21.35
CA GLY A 189 -5.05 27.80 -21.60
C GLY A 189 -6.15 27.82 -22.66
N LEU A 190 -7.06 28.79 -22.55
CA LEU A 190 -8.04 29.09 -23.60
C LEU A 190 -7.52 30.30 -24.41
N VAL A 191 -7.20 30.07 -25.68
CA VAL A 191 -6.58 31.07 -26.54
C VAL A 191 -7.59 31.55 -27.58
N ASN A 192 -7.77 32.87 -27.70
CA ASN A 192 -8.60 33.47 -28.73
C ASN A 192 -7.74 34.27 -29.71
N ASN A 193 -7.72 33.84 -30.97
CA ASN A 193 -6.98 34.54 -32.01
C ASN A 193 -7.84 35.62 -32.65
N ARG A 194 -7.66 36.88 -32.22
CA ARG A 194 -8.43 38.05 -32.68
C ARG A 194 -8.37 38.32 -34.20
N LYS A 195 -7.55 37.60 -34.97
CA LYS A 195 -7.36 37.78 -36.42
C LYS A 195 -8.07 36.75 -37.31
N GLY A 196 -8.75 35.74 -36.75
CA GLY A 196 -9.52 34.77 -37.52
C GLY A 196 -10.95 34.64 -36.98
N GLU A 197 -11.90 34.23 -37.83
CA GLU A 197 -13.31 33.94 -37.46
C GLU A 197 -13.47 32.74 -36.49
N LYS A 198 -12.37 32.16 -35.98
CA LYS A 198 -12.40 30.98 -35.13
C LYS A 198 -12.69 31.36 -33.68
N SER A 199 -13.59 30.58 -33.06
CA SER A 199 -13.87 30.58 -31.62
C SER A 199 -12.61 30.28 -30.81
N ALA A 200 -12.61 30.63 -29.52
CA ALA A 200 -11.49 30.33 -28.62
C ALA A 200 -11.17 28.83 -28.60
N GLU A 201 -9.88 28.48 -28.70
CA GLU A 201 -9.37 27.09 -28.77
C GLU A 201 -8.60 26.77 -27.48
N PHE A 202 -8.74 25.55 -26.96
CA PHE A 202 -7.95 25.08 -25.83
C PHE A 202 -6.56 24.64 -26.30
N VAL A 203 -5.53 25.17 -25.65
CA VAL A 203 -4.12 24.86 -25.93
C VAL A 203 -3.45 24.44 -24.63
N VAL A 204 -2.60 23.42 -24.71
CA VAL A 204 -1.83 22.97 -23.56
C VAL A 204 -0.54 23.78 -23.48
N GLU A 205 -0.19 24.27 -22.28
CA GLU A 205 1.03 25.05 -22.05
C GLU A 205 2.29 24.20 -22.25
N GLU A 206 3.44 24.86 -22.42
CA GLU A 206 4.73 24.18 -22.54
C GLU A 206 5.04 23.32 -21.30
N MET A 207 5.52 22.11 -21.56
CA MET A 207 5.87 21.14 -20.53
C MET A 207 7.37 20.91 -20.52
N ASN A 208 7.91 20.52 -19.36
CA ASN A 208 9.24 19.94 -19.31
C ASN A 208 9.21 18.52 -19.93
N LYS A 209 10.40 17.96 -20.19
CA LYS A 209 10.55 16.65 -20.85
C LYS A 209 9.78 15.54 -20.11
N GLU A 210 9.94 15.46 -18.80
CA GLU A 210 9.33 14.42 -17.96
C GLU A 210 7.79 14.48 -17.99
N THR A 211 7.21 15.68 -17.82
CA THR A 211 5.76 15.88 -17.87
C THR A 211 5.20 15.61 -19.27
N ALA A 212 5.93 15.97 -20.33
CA ALA A 212 5.53 15.68 -21.71
C ALA A 212 5.52 14.18 -22.02
N GLU A 213 6.50 13.43 -21.52
CA GLU A 213 6.56 11.97 -21.64
C GLU A 213 5.37 11.31 -20.95
N ILE A 214 5.04 11.73 -19.72
CA ILE A 214 3.85 11.26 -19.00
C ILE A 214 2.57 11.60 -19.76
N PHE A 215 2.44 12.83 -20.26
CA PHE A 215 1.28 13.28 -21.05
C PHE A 215 1.07 12.43 -22.30
N ALA A 216 2.15 12.10 -23.01
CA ALA A 216 2.13 11.29 -24.21
C ALA A 216 1.80 9.82 -23.91
N LYS A 217 2.47 9.21 -22.92
CA LYS A 217 2.21 7.81 -22.51
C LYS A 217 0.76 7.60 -22.07
N LEU A 218 0.21 8.54 -21.31
CA LEU A 218 -1.20 8.52 -20.88
C LEU A 218 -2.19 8.96 -21.97
N GLN A 219 -1.71 9.37 -23.14
CA GLN A 219 -2.50 9.85 -24.28
C GLN A 219 -3.48 10.97 -23.88
N LEU A 220 -3.06 11.89 -23.01
CA LEU A 220 -3.97 12.89 -22.44
C LEU A 220 -4.50 13.90 -23.49
N GLY A 221 -3.81 14.03 -24.63
CA GLY A 221 -4.21 14.90 -25.73
C GLY A 221 -5.61 14.61 -26.28
N LYS A 222 -6.09 13.36 -26.20
CA LYS A 222 -7.44 12.99 -26.68
C LYS A 222 -8.57 13.56 -25.82
N TYR A 223 -8.25 14.07 -24.63
CA TYR A 223 -9.21 14.66 -23.71
C TYR A 223 -9.20 16.20 -23.73
N ILE A 224 -8.38 16.81 -24.58
CA ILE A 224 -8.41 18.27 -24.78
C ILE A 224 -9.73 18.61 -25.48
N PRO A 225 -10.57 19.50 -24.91
CA PRO A 225 -11.83 19.89 -25.54
C PRO A 225 -11.58 20.56 -26.90
N SER A 226 -12.39 20.18 -27.88
CA SER A 226 -12.38 20.74 -29.24
C SER A 226 -13.05 22.11 -29.29
#